data_AF-A0A9E0DNI7-F1
#
_entry.id   AF-A0A9E0DNI7-F1
#
_cell.length_a   1.000
_cell.length_b   1.000
_cell.length_c   1.000
_cell.angle_alpha   90.00
_cell.angle_beta   90.00
_cell.angle_gamma   90.00
#
_symmetry.space_group_name_H-M   'P 1'
#
loop_
_entity.id
_entity.type
_entity.pdbx_description
1 polymer ?
#
loop_
_entity_poly.entity_id
_entity_poly.type
_entity_poly.pdbx_seq_one_letter_code
_entity_poly.pdbx_strand_id
1 'polypeptide(L)'
;MYGPSSRRTLILAGLMLAVAIVAVYAPGLRDLVRPGAGEDGFTYVADLDFWQRTPRQQTVTARMPLDLAQDLAAQIPLTLGTWTGEDVAQTNIEVFILLEPEQFVQRLYWDDQGRYVWLSLIGGRSSQPFHPPDLCYDADGWRTSMSSRAVALPEGGEVYGLWLDAKKSAPDVPDDEHLIFYLYLFPNAERNPADGIVLLKLTSPRYGSDAETLAVQQDLLGHLLAKAGEPGS
;
A
#
# COMPACT_ATOMS: atom_id res chain seq x y z
N MET A 1 -5.17 39.25 54.22
CA MET A 1 -5.69 39.80 52.94
C MET A 1 -4.98 39.10 51.79
N TYR A 2 -5.61 38.10 51.16
CA TYR A 2 -5.13 37.53 49.90
C TYR A 2 -5.56 38.46 48.77
N GLY A 3 -4.59 39.06 48.07
CA GLY A 3 -4.85 40.05 47.03
C GLY A 3 -5.58 39.47 45.82
N PRO A 4 -6.35 40.30 45.08
CA PRO A 4 -7.12 39.89 43.90
C PRO A 4 -6.28 39.33 42.72
N SER A 5 -4.94 39.34 42.83
CA SER A 5 -4.00 38.75 41.87
C SER A 5 -4.02 37.21 41.87
N SER A 6 -4.28 36.56 43.01
CA SER A 6 -4.23 35.09 43.14
C SER A 6 -5.28 34.37 42.28
N ARG A 7 -6.50 34.92 42.18
CA ARG A 7 -7.58 34.33 41.37
C ARG A 7 -7.27 34.37 39.87
N ARG A 8 -6.65 35.44 39.39
CA ARG A 8 -6.30 35.58 37.96
C ARG A 8 -5.21 34.59 37.55
N THR A 9 -4.21 34.39 38.40
CA THR A 9 -3.14 33.41 38.16
C THR A 9 -3.67 31.98 38.10
N LEU A 10 -4.60 31.61 38.99
CA LEU A 10 -5.21 30.28 38.98
C LEU A 10 -6.09 30.04 37.74
N ILE A 11 -6.84 31.05 37.30
CA ILE A 11 -7.65 30.96 36.08
C ILE A 11 -6.76 30.81 34.84
N LEU A 12 -5.68 31.59 34.74
CA LEU A 12 -4.71 31.48 33.63
C LEU A 12 -4.00 30.13 33.61
N ALA A 13 -3.57 29.63 34.78
CA ALA A 13 -2.95 28.31 34.88
C ALA A 13 -3.93 27.19 34.47
N GLY A 14 -5.19 27.27 34.90
CA GLY A 14 -6.24 26.33 34.51
C GLY A 14 -6.52 26.36 33.01
N LEU A 15 -6.59 27.54 32.40
CA LEU A 15 -6.78 27.69 30.95
C LEU A 15 -5.59 27.13 30.15
N MET A 16 -4.36 27.39 30.57
CA MET A 16 -3.19 26.83 29.90
C MET A 16 -3.11 25.31 30.03
N LEU A 17 -3.48 24.76 31.19
CA LEU A 17 -3.55 23.31 31.38
C LEU A 17 -4.63 22.69 30.49
N ALA A 18 -5.82 23.31 30.39
CA ALA A 18 -6.88 22.86 29.50
C ALA A 18 -6.45 22.90 28.03
N VAL A 19 -5.78 23.97 27.59
CA VAL A 19 -5.23 24.07 26.23
C VAL A 19 -4.16 23.02 25.97
N ALA A 20 -3.27 22.75 26.94
CA ALA A 20 -2.25 21.71 26.82
C ALA A 20 -2.88 20.31 26.74
N ILE A 21 -3.88 20.02 27.56
CA ILE A 21 -4.64 18.76 27.49
C ILE A 21 -5.31 18.63 26.13
N VAL A 22 -6.02 19.66 25.65
CA VAL A 22 -6.65 19.63 24.33
C VAL A 22 -5.59 19.45 23.24
N ALA A 23 -4.46 20.15 23.29
CA ALA A 23 -3.40 20.01 22.29
C ALA A 23 -2.76 18.60 22.28
N VAL A 24 -2.64 17.96 23.44
CA VAL A 24 -2.05 16.62 23.58
C VAL A 24 -3.04 15.52 23.18
N TYR A 25 -4.33 15.66 23.53
CA TYR A 25 -5.33 14.59 23.35
C TYR A 25 -6.27 14.80 22.16
N ALA A 26 -6.41 16.02 21.62
CA ALA A 26 -7.19 16.26 20.40
C ALA A 26 -6.65 15.52 19.15
N PRO A 27 -5.34 15.28 18.98
CA PRO A 27 -4.84 14.43 17.91
C PRO A 27 -5.39 13.00 18.00
N GLY A 28 -5.50 12.41 19.20
CA GLY A 28 -6.11 11.10 19.40
C GLY A 28 -7.63 11.06 19.18
N LEU A 29 -8.31 12.20 19.20
CA LEU A 29 -9.71 12.31 18.76
C LEU A 29 -9.85 12.32 17.23
N ARG A 30 -8.78 12.62 16.47
CA ARG A 30 -8.79 12.49 15.00
C ARG A 30 -8.71 11.03 14.55
N ASP A 31 -8.11 10.16 15.37
CA ASP A 31 -8.11 8.72 15.12
C ASP A 31 -9.52 8.08 15.18
N LEU A 32 -10.50 8.75 15.79
CA LEU A 32 -11.92 8.35 15.75
C LEU A 32 -12.60 8.68 14.41
N VAL A 33 -11.98 9.53 13.58
CA VAL A 33 -12.41 9.85 12.22
C VAL A 33 -11.33 9.37 11.24
N ARG A 34 -10.92 8.10 11.40
CA ARG A 34 -10.23 7.39 10.33
C ARG A 34 -11.22 7.13 9.19
N PRO A 35 -10.76 6.85 7.95
CA PRO A 35 -11.62 6.30 6.91
C PRO A 35 -12.20 4.98 7.43
N GLY A 36 -13.39 5.07 8.02
CA GLY A 36 -14.20 3.91 8.35
C GLY A 36 -14.75 3.37 7.05
N ALA A 37 -14.90 2.04 6.97
CA ALA A 37 -15.66 1.38 5.93
C ALA A 37 -16.93 2.19 5.63
N GLY A 38 -16.98 2.84 4.47
CA GLY A 38 -18.22 3.40 3.96
C GLY A 38 -19.12 2.25 3.54
N GLU A 39 -20.40 2.53 3.28
CA GLU A 39 -21.30 1.54 2.66
C GLU A 39 -20.72 0.98 1.34
N ASP A 40 -19.82 1.74 0.70
CA ASP A 40 -19.15 1.44 -0.56
C ASP A 40 -17.77 0.75 -0.45
N GLY A 41 -17.22 0.53 0.76
CA GLY A 41 -15.89 -0.05 0.97
C GLY A 41 -14.89 0.88 1.68
N PHE A 42 -13.59 0.63 1.49
CA PHE A 42 -12.50 1.35 2.19
C PHE A 42 -11.81 2.33 1.24
N THR A 43 -11.75 3.61 1.62
CA THR A 43 -11.16 4.64 0.76
C THR A 43 -9.70 4.89 1.09
N TYR A 44 -8.86 4.94 0.06
CA TYR A 44 -7.43 5.22 0.13
C TYR A 44 -7.02 6.24 -0.92
N VAL A 45 -5.82 6.80 -0.76
CA VAL A 45 -5.13 7.50 -1.84
C VAL A 45 -4.07 6.58 -2.42
N ALA A 46 -4.17 6.30 -3.73
CA ALA A 46 -3.17 5.56 -4.49
C ALA A 46 -2.22 6.53 -5.19
N ASP A 47 -0.92 6.23 -5.21
CA ASP A 47 0.08 6.98 -5.97
C ASP A 47 1.31 6.13 -6.33
N LEU A 48 2.16 6.67 -7.19
CA LEU A 48 3.37 6.05 -7.70
C LEU A 48 4.61 6.32 -6.84
N ASP A 49 4.56 7.31 -5.96
CA ASP A 49 5.68 7.74 -5.13
C ASP A 49 5.24 7.90 -3.67
N PHE A 50 6.03 7.34 -2.76
CA PHE A 50 5.73 7.38 -1.33
C PHE A 50 6.10 8.72 -0.67
N TRP A 51 7.08 9.44 -1.24
CA TRP A 51 7.64 10.68 -0.71
C TRP A 51 6.97 11.93 -1.32
N GLN A 52 6.71 11.92 -2.63
CA GLN A 52 6.08 13.04 -3.34
C GLN A 52 4.68 12.68 -3.82
N ARG A 53 3.84 13.69 -3.99
CA ARG A 53 2.58 13.53 -4.72
C ARG A 53 2.87 13.62 -6.21
N THR A 54 2.38 12.66 -6.98
CA THR A 54 2.47 12.71 -8.44
C THR A 54 1.18 13.23 -9.06
N PRO A 55 1.22 13.71 -10.32
CA PRO A 55 0.00 14.04 -11.07
C PRO A 55 -0.95 12.85 -11.30
N ARG A 56 -0.53 11.62 -10.96
CA ARG A 56 -1.32 10.38 -11.09
C ARG A 56 -1.86 9.87 -9.77
N GLN A 57 -1.78 10.68 -8.72
CA GLN A 57 -2.46 10.40 -7.46
C GLN A 57 -3.97 10.26 -7.71
N GLN A 58 -4.60 9.25 -7.11
CA GLN A 58 -6.04 9.01 -7.23
C GLN A 58 -6.65 8.58 -5.91
N THR A 59 -7.93 8.86 -5.71
CA THR A 59 -8.70 8.22 -4.64
C THR A 59 -9.17 6.86 -5.14
N VAL A 60 -8.92 5.80 -4.38
CA VAL A 60 -9.33 4.43 -4.71
C VAL A 60 -10.21 3.86 -3.60
N THR A 61 -11.19 3.04 -3.98
CA THR A 61 -11.99 2.26 -3.04
C THR A 61 -11.55 0.81 -3.09
N ALA A 62 -11.13 0.25 -1.97
CA ALA A 62 -10.80 -1.15 -1.81
C ALA A 62 -11.99 -1.94 -1.24
N ARG A 63 -12.04 -3.22 -1.57
CA ARG A 63 -13.08 -4.15 -1.11
C ARG A 63 -12.82 -4.70 0.30
N MET A 64 -11.60 -4.50 0.80
CA MET A 64 -11.13 -4.92 2.12
C MET A 64 -10.16 -3.87 2.67
N PRO A 65 -9.88 -3.88 3.99
CA PRO A 65 -8.90 -2.97 4.55
C PRO A 65 -7.49 -3.27 4.02
N LEU A 66 -6.78 -2.21 3.60
CA LEU A 66 -5.41 -2.25 3.08
C LEU A 66 -4.53 -1.21 3.82
N ASP A 67 -4.65 -1.16 5.15
CA ASP A 67 -3.90 -0.23 6.00
C ASP A 67 -3.42 -0.87 7.32
N LEU A 68 -2.52 -0.17 7.99
CA LEU A 68 -1.88 -0.63 9.23
C LEU A 68 -2.78 -0.55 10.48
N ALA A 69 -4.00 -0.05 10.37
CA ALA A 69 -4.95 -0.11 11.48
C ALA A 69 -5.57 -1.52 11.63
N GLN A 70 -5.45 -2.35 10.59
CA GLN A 70 -5.90 -3.74 10.59
C GLN A 70 -4.72 -4.70 10.48
N ASP A 71 -4.94 -5.97 10.83
CA ASP A 71 -4.00 -7.05 10.52
C ASP A 71 -4.18 -7.46 9.05
N LEU A 72 -3.28 -7.01 8.19
CA LEU A 72 -3.34 -7.26 6.74
C LEU A 72 -3.41 -8.77 6.43
N ALA A 73 -2.69 -9.62 7.15
CA ALA A 73 -2.68 -11.06 6.89
C ALA A 73 -4.07 -11.68 7.16
N ALA A 74 -4.77 -11.18 8.19
CA ALA A 74 -6.13 -11.61 8.49
C ALA A 74 -7.19 -11.03 7.55
N GLN A 75 -6.94 -9.84 6.96
CA GLN A 75 -7.90 -9.17 6.08
C GLN A 75 -7.90 -9.69 4.64
N ILE A 76 -6.73 -10.06 4.12
CA ILE A 76 -6.66 -10.65 2.79
C ILE A 76 -7.15 -12.10 2.91
N PRO A 77 -8.11 -12.58 2.11
CA PRO A 77 -8.52 -13.97 2.09
C PRO A 77 -7.64 -14.81 1.14
N LEU A 78 -7.55 -16.12 1.36
CA LEU A 78 -6.89 -17.05 0.43
C LEU A 78 -7.74 -17.37 -0.82
N THR A 79 -8.93 -16.78 -0.93
CA THR A 79 -9.79 -16.91 -2.09
C THR A 79 -10.27 -15.53 -2.52
N LEU A 80 -9.98 -15.15 -3.76
CA LEU A 80 -10.31 -13.86 -4.35
C LEU A 80 -11.03 -14.10 -5.68
N GLY A 81 -12.36 -14.14 -5.66
CA GLY A 81 -13.12 -14.54 -6.84
C GLY A 81 -12.83 -15.97 -7.25
N THR A 82 -12.31 -16.17 -8.47
CA THR A 82 -11.85 -17.47 -8.98
C THR A 82 -10.42 -17.81 -8.57
N TRP A 83 -9.69 -16.85 -8.00
CA TRP A 83 -8.31 -17.06 -7.56
C TRP A 83 -8.28 -17.82 -6.24
N THR A 84 -7.43 -18.85 -6.19
CA THR A 84 -7.10 -19.60 -4.96
C THR A 84 -5.66 -19.33 -4.61
N GLY A 85 -5.36 -19.07 -3.35
CA GLY A 85 -3.99 -18.75 -2.93
C GLY A 85 -3.51 -19.51 -1.71
N GLU A 86 -2.22 -19.39 -1.48
CA GLU A 86 -1.52 -19.90 -0.30
C GLU A 86 -0.56 -18.84 0.26
N ASP A 87 -0.28 -18.94 1.56
CA ASP A 87 0.79 -18.16 2.18
C ASP A 87 2.14 -18.71 1.74
N VAL A 88 3.02 -17.82 1.27
CA VAL A 88 4.39 -18.18 0.88
C VAL A 88 5.33 -17.79 2.00
N ALA A 89 6.14 -18.74 2.47
CA ALA A 89 7.14 -18.47 3.47
C ALA A 89 8.16 -17.44 2.94
N GLN A 90 8.45 -16.42 3.75
CA GLN A 90 9.51 -15.47 3.43
C GLN A 90 10.87 -16.17 3.56
N THR A 91 11.53 -16.43 2.44
CA THR A 91 12.84 -17.09 2.40
C THR A 91 13.99 -16.10 2.23
N ASN A 92 13.72 -14.87 1.80
CA ASN A 92 14.74 -13.83 1.67
C ASN A 92 14.79 -12.94 2.93
N ILE A 93 15.36 -13.53 3.98
CA ILE A 93 15.46 -12.94 5.32
C ILE A 93 16.27 -11.63 5.30
N GLU A 94 17.29 -11.52 4.44
CA GLU A 94 18.14 -10.32 4.35
C GLU A 94 17.36 -9.10 3.85
N VAL A 95 16.52 -9.26 2.82
CA VAL A 95 15.64 -8.20 2.33
C VAL A 95 14.59 -7.82 3.37
N PHE A 96 14.06 -8.80 4.11
CA PHE A 96 13.09 -8.53 5.18
C PHE A 96 13.70 -7.73 6.34
N ILE A 97 14.92 -8.09 6.77
CA ILE A 97 15.66 -7.37 7.82
C ILE A 97 15.96 -5.94 7.38
N LEU A 98 16.30 -5.69 6.11
CA LEU A 98 16.61 -4.35 5.63
C LEU A 98 15.37 -3.45 5.53
N LEU A 99 14.23 -4.02 5.13
CA LEU A 99 12.98 -3.27 4.96
C LEU A 99 12.31 -2.92 6.30
N GLU A 100 12.49 -3.74 7.35
CA GLU A 100 11.84 -3.60 8.67
C GLU A 100 10.34 -3.24 8.57
N PRO A 101 9.52 -3.99 7.81
CA PRO A 101 8.11 -3.70 7.70
C PRO A 101 7.41 -3.96 9.03
N GLU A 102 6.40 -3.15 9.34
CA GLU A 102 5.54 -3.43 10.49
C GLU A 102 4.59 -4.59 10.21
N GLN A 103 4.12 -4.69 8.96
CA GLN A 103 3.30 -5.79 8.48
C GLN A 103 3.77 -6.22 7.09
N PHE A 104 3.82 -7.52 6.86
CA PHE A 104 4.20 -8.11 5.59
C PHE A 104 3.30 -9.29 5.27
N VAL A 105 2.66 -9.24 4.10
CA VAL A 105 1.87 -10.34 3.55
C VAL A 105 2.48 -10.74 2.22
N GLN A 106 2.75 -12.04 2.05
CA GLN A 106 3.15 -12.59 0.77
C GLN A 106 2.35 -13.85 0.48
N ARG A 107 1.64 -13.82 -0.64
CA ARG A 107 0.79 -14.93 -1.08
C ARG A 107 0.95 -15.19 -2.55
N LEU A 108 0.84 -16.44 -2.93
CA LEU A 108 0.77 -16.87 -4.31
C LEU A 108 -0.67 -17.24 -4.61
N TYR A 109 -1.26 -16.61 -5.63
CA TYR A 109 -2.60 -16.91 -6.11
C TYR A 109 -2.54 -17.56 -7.48
N TRP A 110 -3.38 -18.56 -7.73
CA TRP A 110 -3.61 -19.19 -9.03
C TRP A 110 -5.03 -18.94 -9.51
N ASP A 111 -5.17 -18.73 -10.80
CA ASP A 111 -6.47 -18.73 -11.46
C ASP A 111 -6.85 -20.12 -12.00
N ASP A 112 -8.03 -20.21 -12.62
CA ASP A 112 -8.57 -21.43 -13.22
C ASP A 112 -7.82 -21.90 -14.49
N GLN A 113 -6.93 -21.05 -15.02
CA GLN A 113 -6.05 -21.36 -16.16
C GLN A 113 -4.67 -21.84 -15.71
N GLY A 114 -4.41 -21.92 -14.40
CA GLY A 114 -3.13 -22.32 -13.83
C GLY A 114 -2.05 -21.24 -13.90
N ARG A 115 -2.42 -19.99 -14.27
CA ARG A 115 -1.53 -18.84 -14.16
C ARG A 115 -1.48 -18.42 -12.70
N TYR A 116 -0.37 -17.83 -12.31
CA TYR A 116 -0.16 -17.39 -10.93
C TYR A 116 0.39 -15.97 -10.81
N VAL A 117 0.08 -15.34 -9.67
CA VAL A 117 0.54 -14.01 -9.30
C VAL A 117 0.91 -14.01 -7.82
N TRP A 118 2.10 -13.52 -7.50
CA TRP A 118 2.47 -13.19 -6.13
C TRP A 118 1.89 -11.82 -5.76
N LEU A 119 1.08 -11.79 -4.70
CA LEU A 119 0.69 -10.57 -4.01
C LEU A 119 1.66 -10.34 -2.86
N SER A 120 2.24 -9.15 -2.79
CA SER A 120 2.98 -8.66 -1.63
C SER A 120 2.35 -7.37 -1.11
N LEU A 121 2.01 -7.33 0.17
CA LEU A 121 1.64 -6.13 0.89
C LEU A 121 2.72 -5.83 1.91
N ILE A 122 3.33 -4.65 1.80
CA ILE A 122 4.41 -4.21 2.69
C ILE A 122 3.92 -2.93 3.37
N GLY A 123 3.63 -3.02 4.67
CA GLY A 123 3.12 -1.92 5.46
C GLY A 123 4.16 -1.39 6.45
N GLY A 124 4.26 -0.06 6.57
CA GLY A 124 5.14 0.58 7.55
C GLY A 124 4.88 2.08 7.73
N ARG A 125 5.33 2.63 8.87
CA ARG A 125 5.32 4.07 9.16
C ARG A 125 6.68 4.75 8.95
N SER A 126 7.75 3.97 8.82
CA SER A 126 9.06 4.47 8.40
C SER A 126 9.16 4.47 6.88
N SER A 127 10.06 5.28 6.32
CA SER A 127 10.33 5.31 4.87
C SER A 127 11.24 4.17 4.39
N GLN A 128 11.90 3.48 5.31
CA GLN A 128 12.89 2.42 5.05
C GLN A 128 12.35 1.26 4.18
N PRO A 129 11.08 0.81 4.31
CA PRO A 129 10.53 -0.25 3.47
C PRO A 129 10.24 0.17 2.02
N PHE A 130 10.28 1.47 1.70
CA PHE A 130 9.65 2.00 0.47
C PHE A 130 10.63 2.44 -0.60
N HIS A 131 11.80 1.80 -0.72
CA HIS A 131 12.69 2.08 -1.84
C HIS A 131 12.17 1.45 -3.15
N PRO A 132 12.48 2.05 -4.31
CA PRO A 132 12.13 1.49 -5.61
C PRO A 132 12.62 0.03 -5.76
N PRO A 133 11.76 -0.92 -6.21
CA PRO A 133 12.12 -2.34 -6.30
C PRO A 133 13.27 -2.65 -7.25
N ASP A 134 13.53 -1.81 -8.26
CA ASP A 134 14.64 -1.94 -9.19
C ASP A 134 16.00 -2.05 -8.47
N LEU A 135 16.19 -1.34 -7.36
CA LEU A 135 17.42 -1.42 -6.56
C LEU A 135 17.71 -2.84 -6.06
N CYS A 136 16.71 -3.58 -5.59
CA CYS A 136 16.89 -4.96 -5.14
C CYS A 136 17.14 -5.91 -6.31
N TYR A 137 16.44 -5.69 -7.43
CA TYR A 137 16.57 -6.51 -8.62
C TYR A 137 17.97 -6.34 -9.24
N ASP A 138 18.43 -5.09 -9.39
CA ASP A 138 19.75 -4.77 -9.91
C ASP A 138 20.85 -5.36 -9.01
N ALA A 139 20.69 -5.29 -7.68
CA ALA A 139 21.62 -5.89 -6.71
C ALA A 139 21.71 -7.42 -6.83
N ASP A 140 20.61 -8.10 -7.20
CA ASP A 140 20.55 -9.54 -7.46
C ASP A 140 20.86 -9.89 -8.95
N GLY A 141 21.38 -8.93 -9.72
CA GLY A 141 21.86 -9.15 -11.08
C GLY A 141 20.76 -9.23 -12.14
N TRP A 142 19.55 -8.78 -11.82
CA TRP A 142 18.50 -8.60 -12.81
C TRP A 142 18.76 -7.35 -13.65
N ARG A 143 18.26 -7.36 -14.89
CA ARG A 143 18.15 -6.17 -15.73
C ARG A 143 16.72 -5.68 -15.67
N THR A 144 16.54 -4.41 -15.33
CA THR A 144 15.21 -3.84 -15.13
C THR A 144 14.90 -2.74 -16.14
N SER A 145 13.63 -2.60 -16.50
CA SER A 145 13.11 -1.41 -17.18
C SER A 145 11.79 -1.00 -16.56
N MET A 146 11.66 0.28 -16.21
CA MET A 146 10.53 0.80 -15.46
C MET A 146 9.69 1.75 -16.31
N SER A 147 8.38 1.61 -16.19
CA SER A 147 7.39 2.50 -16.77
C SER A 147 6.21 2.63 -15.81
N SER A 148 5.11 3.20 -16.28
CA SER A 148 3.85 3.27 -15.53
C SER A 148 2.71 2.78 -16.40
N ARG A 149 1.74 2.08 -15.82
CA ARG A 149 0.55 1.60 -16.52
C ARG A 149 -0.71 2.07 -15.80
N ALA A 150 -1.74 2.38 -16.56
CA ALA A 150 -3.08 2.55 -16.05
C ALA A 150 -3.80 1.19 -16.09
N VAL A 151 -4.57 0.90 -15.04
CA VAL A 151 -5.34 -0.34 -14.91
C VAL A 151 -6.78 0.03 -14.61
N ALA A 152 -7.71 -0.38 -15.47
CA ALA A 152 -9.13 -0.12 -15.25
C ALA A 152 -9.66 -0.96 -14.08
N LEU A 153 -10.47 -0.34 -13.22
CA LEU A 153 -11.08 -1.03 -12.08
C LEU A 153 -12.53 -1.46 -12.38
N PRO A 154 -13.02 -2.58 -11.79
CA PRO A 154 -14.29 -3.20 -12.19
C PRO A 154 -15.53 -2.31 -12.05
N GLU A 155 -15.54 -1.41 -11.06
CA GLU A 155 -16.67 -0.51 -10.79
C GLU A 155 -16.46 0.92 -11.32
N GLY A 156 -15.39 1.12 -12.10
CA GLY A 156 -15.12 2.36 -12.81
C GLY A 156 -13.84 3.08 -12.39
N GLY A 157 -13.37 3.94 -13.29
CA GLY A 157 -12.08 4.60 -13.17
C GLY A 157 -10.90 3.69 -13.49
N GLU A 158 -9.71 4.25 -13.37
CA GLU A 158 -8.43 3.59 -13.59
C GLU A 158 -7.50 3.91 -12.42
N VAL A 159 -6.60 2.99 -12.07
CA VAL A 159 -5.52 3.24 -11.11
C VAL A 159 -4.18 3.19 -11.83
N TYR A 160 -3.28 4.11 -11.51
CA TYR A 160 -1.91 4.06 -12.01
C TYR A 160 -1.01 3.25 -11.07
N GLY A 161 -0.14 2.43 -11.66
CA GLY A 161 0.96 1.76 -10.96
C GLY A 161 2.25 1.81 -11.77
N LEU A 162 3.36 1.63 -11.07
CA LEU A 162 4.66 1.43 -11.69
C LEU A 162 4.75 0.00 -12.24
N TRP A 163 5.29 -0.12 -13.45
CA TRP A 163 5.42 -1.37 -14.19
C TRP A 163 6.90 -1.64 -14.47
N LEU A 164 7.43 -2.70 -13.86
CA LEU A 164 8.81 -3.11 -13.97
C LEU A 164 8.89 -4.41 -14.77
N ASP A 165 9.63 -4.39 -15.87
CA ASP A 165 10.08 -5.59 -16.59
C ASP A 165 11.46 -5.96 -16.10
N ALA A 166 11.59 -7.11 -15.44
CA ALA A 166 12.81 -7.60 -14.84
C ALA A 166 13.23 -8.91 -15.50
N LYS A 167 14.48 -8.98 -15.98
CA LYS A 167 15.02 -10.16 -16.65
C LYS A 167 16.32 -10.61 -16.00
N LYS A 168 16.43 -11.89 -15.68
CA LYS A 168 17.65 -12.53 -15.19
C LYS A 168 18.11 -13.58 -16.18
N SER A 169 19.36 -13.48 -16.59
CA SER A 169 20.02 -14.45 -17.45
C SER A 169 21.24 -14.96 -16.70
N ALA A 170 21.37 -16.28 -16.57
CA ALA A 170 22.54 -16.91 -15.97
C ALA A 170 23.02 -18.08 -16.86
N PRO A 171 24.33 -18.39 -16.89
CA PRO A 171 24.83 -19.54 -17.62
C PRO A 171 24.12 -20.83 -17.18
N ASP A 172 23.68 -21.63 -18.15
CA ASP A 172 23.04 -22.94 -17.94
C ASP A 172 21.71 -22.92 -17.15
N VAL A 173 21.11 -21.74 -16.94
CA VAL A 173 19.77 -21.56 -16.37
C VAL A 173 18.89 -20.88 -17.43
N PRO A 174 17.65 -21.35 -17.66
CA PRO A 174 16.70 -20.62 -18.52
C PRO A 174 16.56 -19.17 -18.07
N ASP A 175 16.41 -18.25 -19.04
CA ASP A 175 16.10 -16.86 -18.73
C ASP A 175 14.82 -16.80 -17.87
N ASP A 176 14.90 -16.02 -16.80
CA ASP A 176 13.77 -15.76 -15.92
C ASP A 176 13.28 -14.32 -16.16
N GLU A 177 11.97 -14.17 -16.32
CA GLU A 177 11.34 -12.88 -16.59
C GLU A 177 10.20 -12.65 -15.62
N HIS A 178 10.26 -11.54 -14.89
CA HIS A 178 9.23 -11.09 -13.99
C HIS A 178 8.66 -9.74 -14.44
N LEU A 179 7.33 -9.65 -14.39
CA LEU A 179 6.60 -8.41 -14.58
C LEU A 179 6.01 -8.02 -13.23
N ILE A 180 6.27 -6.79 -12.81
CA ILE A 180 5.86 -6.29 -11.51
C ILE A 180 4.98 -5.05 -11.71
N PHE A 181 3.78 -5.07 -11.16
CA PHE A 181 2.92 -3.90 -10.98
C PHE A 181 2.89 -3.51 -9.51
N TYR A 182 3.15 -2.25 -9.18
CA TYR A 182 3.04 -1.79 -7.80
C TYR A 182 2.62 -0.33 -7.66
N LEU A 183 2.05 -0.01 -6.50
CA LEU A 183 1.62 1.33 -6.10
C LEU A 183 1.62 1.47 -4.58
N TYR A 184 1.59 2.70 -4.09
CA TYR A 184 1.49 3.02 -2.67
C TYR A 184 0.06 3.43 -2.32
N LEU A 185 -0.44 2.86 -1.23
CA LEU A 185 -1.73 3.20 -0.63
C LEU A 185 -1.48 4.00 0.65
N PHE A 186 -2.12 5.14 0.73
CA PHE A 186 -2.17 5.99 1.91
C PHE A 186 -3.58 5.97 2.48
N PRO A 187 -3.74 5.92 3.82
CA PRO A 187 -5.05 5.97 4.47
C PRO A 187 -5.89 7.18 4.07
N ASN A 188 -5.26 8.31 3.79
CA ASN A 188 -5.96 9.56 3.50
C ASN A 188 -5.11 10.52 2.65
N ALA A 189 -5.73 11.63 2.24
CA ALA A 189 -5.09 12.64 1.43
C ALA A 189 -4.00 13.39 2.19
N GLU A 190 -3.99 13.41 3.51
CA GLU A 190 -2.97 14.08 4.33
C GLU A 190 -1.60 13.40 4.24
N ARG A 191 -1.57 12.07 4.00
CA ARG A 191 -0.35 11.23 3.96
C ARG A 191 0.52 11.40 5.20
N ASN A 192 -0.09 11.48 6.37
CA ASN A 192 0.65 11.55 7.62
C ASN A 192 1.43 10.23 7.81
N PRO A 193 2.76 10.24 7.96
CA PRO A 193 3.55 9.02 8.16
C PRO A 193 3.08 8.18 9.36
N ALA A 194 2.50 8.82 10.38
CA ALA A 194 1.94 8.12 11.55
C ALA A 194 0.73 7.23 11.21
N ASP A 195 0.03 7.48 10.12
CA ASP A 195 -1.11 6.67 9.67
C ASP A 195 -0.64 5.41 8.93
N GLY A 196 0.62 5.41 8.45
CA GLY A 196 1.23 4.32 7.71
C GLY A 196 1.02 4.40 6.20
N ILE A 197 1.81 3.61 5.49
CA ILE A 197 1.74 3.43 4.03
C ILE A 197 1.74 1.93 3.77
N VAL A 198 0.98 1.49 2.76
CA VAL A 198 1.04 0.11 2.25
C VAL A 198 1.49 0.13 0.81
N LEU A 199 2.61 -0.54 0.52
CA LEU A 199 3.00 -0.88 -0.85
C LEU A 199 2.24 -2.15 -1.27
N LEU A 200 1.39 -2.01 -2.28
CA LEU A 200 0.73 -3.13 -2.95
C LEU A 200 1.56 -3.48 -4.18
N LYS A 201 2.04 -4.73 -4.24
CA LYS A 201 2.87 -5.24 -5.33
C LYS A 201 2.31 -6.56 -5.85
N LEU A 202 2.19 -6.66 -7.16
CA LEU A 202 1.86 -7.88 -7.90
C LEU A 202 3.08 -8.26 -8.74
N THR A 203 3.54 -9.50 -8.59
CA THR A 203 4.62 -10.06 -9.42
C THR A 203 4.10 -11.30 -10.14
N SER A 204 4.45 -11.49 -11.40
CA SER A 204 4.19 -12.73 -12.12
C SER A 204 5.29 -12.99 -13.14
N PRO A 205 5.41 -14.23 -13.68
CA PRO A 205 6.11 -14.43 -14.93
C PRO A 205 5.40 -13.68 -16.07
N ARG A 206 6.06 -13.65 -17.23
CA ARG A 206 5.44 -13.18 -18.48
C ARG A 206 4.46 -14.21 -19.02
N TYR A 207 3.19 -13.81 -19.18
CA TYR A 207 2.17 -14.58 -19.89
C TYR A 207 1.99 -14.01 -21.29
N GLY A 208 2.60 -14.66 -22.29
CA GLY A 208 2.54 -14.22 -23.68
C GLY A 208 3.08 -12.80 -23.88
N SER A 209 2.19 -11.81 -23.92
CA SER A 209 2.54 -10.39 -24.11
C SER A 209 2.49 -9.56 -22.82
N ASP A 210 3.07 -8.34 -22.85
CA ASP A 210 2.91 -7.34 -21.77
C ASP A 210 1.43 -7.08 -21.45
N ALA A 211 0.59 -6.94 -22.48
CA ALA A 211 -0.83 -6.63 -22.33
C ALA A 211 -1.59 -7.80 -21.71
N GLU A 212 -1.27 -9.03 -22.12
CA GLU A 212 -1.84 -10.23 -21.53
C GLU A 212 -1.41 -10.38 -20.06
N THR A 213 -0.13 -10.20 -19.76
CA THR A 213 0.37 -10.24 -18.37
C THR A 213 -0.27 -9.17 -17.50
N LEU A 214 -0.41 -7.95 -18.01
CA LEU A 214 -1.10 -6.86 -17.32
C LEU A 214 -2.57 -7.20 -17.07
N ALA A 215 -3.26 -7.83 -18.02
CA ALA A 215 -4.64 -8.26 -17.85
C ALA A 215 -4.79 -9.31 -16.73
N VAL A 216 -3.83 -10.24 -16.60
CA VAL A 216 -3.80 -11.22 -15.51
C VAL A 216 -3.65 -10.51 -14.15
N GLN A 217 -2.70 -9.59 -14.03
CA GLN A 217 -2.49 -8.85 -12.78
C GLN A 217 -3.66 -7.91 -12.47
N GLN A 218 -4.27 -7.30 -13.49
CA GLN A 218 -5.46 -6.46 -13.36
C GLN A 218 -6.66 -7.24 -12.82
N ASP A 219 -6.86 -8.48 -13.28
CA ASP A 219 -7.97 -9.32 -12.81
C ASP A 219 -7.88 -9.58 -11.29
N LEU A 220 -6.71 -10.00 -10.81
CA LEU A 220 -6.46 -10.16 -9.38
C LEU A 220 -6.61 -8.82 -8.63
N LEU A 221 -6.08 -7.72 -9.19
CA LEU A 221 -6.20 -6.39 -8.60
C LEU A 221 -7.67 -5.96 -8.44
N GLY A 222 -8.55 -6.32 -9.38
CA GLY A 222 -9.98 -6.00 -9.34
C GLY A 222 -10.74 -6.68 -8.18
N HIS A 223 -10.17 -7.75 -7.60
CA HIS A 223 -10.66 -8.35 -6.37
C HIS A 223 -10.20 -7.63 -5.11
N LEU A 224 -9.18 -6.77 -5.20
CA LEU A 224 -8.70 -5.93 -4.09
C LEU A 224 -9.28 -4.52 -4.16
N LEU A 225 -9.28 -3.92 -5.36
CA LEU A 225 -9.70 -2.56 -5.64
C LEU A 225 -10.97 -2.53 -6.52
N ALA A 226 -11.96 -1.77 -6.11
CA ALA A 226 -13.28 -1.71 -6.73
C ALA A 226 -13.39 -0.58 -7.78
N LYS A 227 -13.07 0.65 -7.37
CA LYS A 227 -13.21 1.87 -8.20
C LYS A 227 -12.11 2.88 -7.89
N ALA A 228 -11.84 3.75 -8.85
CA ALA A 228 -10.94 4.89 -8.71
C ALA A 228 -11.63 6.18 -9.18
N GLY A 229 -11.20 7.31 -8.62
CA GLY A 229 -11.66 8.63 -8.99
C GLY A 229 -10.55 9.68 -8.79
N GLU A 230 -10.84 10.90 -9.23
CA GLU A 230 -10.00 12.05 -8.93
C GLU A 230 -9.76 12.17 -7.41
N PRO A 231 -8.58 12.61 -6.97
CA PRO A 231 -8.34 12.90 -5.57
C PRO A 231 -9.43 13.85 -5.06
N GLY A 232 -10.16 13.46 -4.02
CA GLY A 232 -11.21 14.30 -3.45
C GLY A 232 -10.70 15.71 -3.16
N SER A 233 -11.37 16.71 -3.74
CA SER A 233 -11.19 18.13 -3.45
C SER A 233 -11.66 18.50 -2.06
#